data_AF-A0A7Y5CAS7-F1
#
_entry.id   AF-A0A7Y5CAS7-F1
#
_cell.length_a   1.000
_cell.length_b   1.000
_cell.length_c   1.000
_cell.angle_alpha   90.00
_cell.angle_beta   90.00
_cell.angle_gamma   90.00
#
_symmetry.space_group_name_H-M   'P 1'
#
loop_
_entity.id
_entity.type
_entity.pdbx_description
1 polymer ?
#
loop_
_entity_poly.entity_id
_entity_poly.type
_entity_poly.pdbx_seq_one_letter_code
_entity_poly.pdbx_strand_id
1 'polypeptide(L)'
;MRAGGQADCFVVVNGPEDGTEFPIVRAPFHIGHDSGCTVTLRLDKGIEDFHALVSVVSDGYRIRKARDKAIYVNGYPAGALRSRIVRDGGMVQIGQTLLILDCSPDGLARRTRGLPTDSDVVWAVREGAKHLWSFVRNIATSVYRLVRRIVTSWMAMLAIAVVLYIAWPQFRWWIQWAVVWVWVRVTNVL
;
A
#
# COMPACT_ATOMS: atom_id res chain seq x y z
N MET A 1 -26.17 -4.79 -24.40
CA MET A 1 -26.70 -5.37 -23.16
C MET A 1 -26.52 -6.87 -23.23
N ARG A 2 -25.64 -7.39 -22.37
CA ARG A 2 -25.39 -8.84 -22.28
C ARG A 2 -26.60 -9.61 -21.76
N ALA A 3 -26.68 -10.88 -22.16
CA ALA A 3 -27.70 -11.80 -21.69
C ALA A 3 -27.52 -12.14 -20.20
N GLY A 4 -28.60 -12.62 -19.56
CA GLY A 4 -28.56 -13.16 -18.20
C GLY A 4 -27.59 -14.34 -18.07
N GLY A 5 -26.99 -14.49 -16.90
CA GLY A 5 -25.99 -15.53 -16.60
C GLY A 5 -24.58 -15.31 -17.15
N GLN A 6 -24.32 -14.21 -17.87
CA GLN A 6 -22.97 -13.87 -18.34
C GLN A 6 -22.19 -13.06 -17.28
N ALA A 7 -20.86 -13.12 -17.35
CA ALA A 7 -20.01 -12.25 -16.54
C ALA A 7 -20.04 -10.81 -17.08
N ASP A 8 -19.79 -9.84 -16.20
CA ASP A 8 -19.49 -8.46 -16.60
C ASP A 8 -18.22 -8.45 -17.47
N CYS A 9 -18.06 -7.46 -18.36
CA CYS A 9 -16.95 -7.45 -19.29
C CYS A 9 -16.43 -6.05 -19.59
N PHE A 10 -15.11 -5.95 -19.77
CA PHE A 10 -14.52 -4.82 -20.48
C PHE A 10 -14.36 -5.17 -21.95
N VAL A 11 -14.88 -4.31 -22.82
CA VAL A 11 -14.78 -4.44 -24.27
C VAL A 11 -13.87 -3.32 -24.77
N VAL A 12 -12.83 -3.66 -25.51
CA VAL A 12 -12.02 -2.65 -26.19
C VAL A 12 -12.84 -2.10 -27.35
N VAL A 13 -13.05 -0.79 -27.37
CA VAL A 13 -13.81 -0.09 -28.44
C VAL A 13 -12.94 0.85 -29.26
N ASN A 14 -11.70 1.08 -28.81
CA ASN A 14 -10.69 1.79 -29.56
C ASN A 14 -9.31 1.38 -29.05
N GLY A 15 -8.37 1.14 -29.96
CA GLY A 15 -6.98 0.84 -29.63
C GLY A 15 -6.45 -0.35 -30.43
N PRO A 16 -5.20 -0.78 -30.16
CA PRO A 16 -4.58 -1.89 -30.88
C PRO A 16 -5.29 -3.24 -30.73
N GLU A 17 -6.11 -3.41 -29.69
CA GLU A 17 -6.85 -4.65 -29.36
C GLU A 17 -8.37 -4.48 -29.53
N ASP A 18 -8.81 -3.59 -30.43
CA ASP A 18 -10.22 -3.30 -30.67
C ASP A 18 -11.08 -4.55 -30.89
N GLY A 19 -12.26 -4.59 -30.27
CA GLY A 19 -13.16 -5.74 -30.26
C GLY A 19 -12.80 -6.84 -29.26
N THR A 20 -11.67 -6.75 -28.54
CA THR A 20 -11.31 -7.75 -27.53
C THR A 20 -12.20 -7.61 -26.29
N GLU A 21 -12.70 -8.76 -25.81
CA GLU A 21 -13.55 -8.85 -24.63
C GLU A 21 -12.81 -9.50 -23.45
N PHE A 22 -12.85 -8.85 -22.29
CA PHE A 22 -12.23 -9.32 -21.06
C PHE A 22 -13.29 -9.59 -19.98
N PRO A 23 -13.71 -10.86 -19.78
CA PRO A 23 -14.71 -11.21 -18.78
C PRO A 23 -14.19 -11.03 -17.35
N ILE A 24 -15.00 -10.40 -16.50
CA ILE A 24 -14.68 -10.09 -15.11
C ILE A 24 -15.26 -11.17 -14.21
N VAL A 25 -14.42 -12.11 -13.79
CA VAL A 25 -14.83 -13.26 -12.96
C VAL A 25 -14.53 -13.08 -11.47
N ARG A 26 -13.67 -12.12 -11.10
CA ARG A 26 -13.24 -11.88 -9.72
C ARG A 26 -12.95 -10.42 -9.45
N ALA A 27 -12.99 -10.03 -8.17
CA ALA A 27 -12.53 -8.72 -7.70
C ALA A 27 -11.86 -8.82 -6.32
N PRO A 28 -10.88 -7.96 -6.00
CA PRO A 28 -10.27 -6.95 -6.87
C PRO A 28 -9.37 -7.57 -7.96
N PHE A 29 -9.07 -6.82 -9.03
CA PHE A 29 -8.18 -7.25 -10.12
C PHE A 29 -7.42 -6.08 -10.74
N HIS A 30 -6.41 -6.39 -11.55
CA HIS A 30 -5.58 -5.41 -12.25
C HIS A 30 -5.85 -5.37 -13.75
N ILE A 31 -5.69 -4.17 -14.32
CA ILE A 31 -5.59 -3.92 -15.75
C ILE A 31 -4.17 -3.44 -16.05
N GLY A 32 -3.51 -4.03 -17.04
CA GLY A 32 -2.13 -3.67 -17.38
C GLY A 32 -1.55 -4.51 -18.51
N HIS A 33 -0.26 -4.32 -18.77
CA HIS A 33 0.48 -5.07 -19.79
C HIS A 33 0.92 -6.47 -19.30
N ASP A 34 1.06 -6.65 -17.99
CA ASP A 34 1.54 -7.90 -17.42
C ASP A 34 0.54 -9.05 -17.56
N SER A 35 1.05 -10.25 -17.81
CA SER A 35 0.24 -11.47 -17.96
C SER A 35 -0.53 -11.91 -16.71
N GLY A 36 -0.15 -11.41 -15.53
CA GLY A 36 -0.87 -11.61 -14.28
C GLY A 36 -2.12 -10.73 -14.13
N CYS A 37 -2.32 -9.75 -15.01
CA CYS A 37 -3.52 -8.91 -15.03
C CYS A 37 -4.75 -9.68 -15.53
N THR A 38 -5.92 -9.35 -15.01
CA THR A 38 -7.18 -9.97 -15.48
C THR A 38 -7.63 -9.37 -16.81
N VAL A 39 -7.37 -8.07 -17.00
CA VAL A 39 -7.49 -7.40 -18.29
C VAL A 39 -6.07 -7.11 -18.75
N THR A 40 -5.55 -7.93 -19.68
CA THR A 40 -4.18 -7.81 -20.16
C THR A 40 -4.18 -7.11 -21.52
N LEU A 41 -3.61 -5.91 -21.60
CA LEU A 41 -3.53 -5.10 -22.80
C LEU A 41 -2.06 -5.06 -23.28
N ARG A 42 -1.70 -5.94 -24.22
CA ARG A 42 -0.30 -6.18 -24.63
C ARG A 42 0.15 -5.30 -25.79
N LEU A 43 -0.77 -4.97 -26.69
CA LEU A 43 -0.41 -4.26 -27.92
C LEU A 43 -0.24 -2.75 -27.72
N ASP A 44 -0.77 -2.19 -26.63
CA ASP A 44 -0.63 -0.77 -26.30
C ASP A 44 0.62 -0.51 -25.43
N LYS A 45 1.69 -0.03 -26.07
CA LYS A 45 2.97 0.35 -25.42
C LYS A 45 2.81 1.50 -24.41
N GLY A 46 1.70 2.22 -24.46
CA GLY A 46 1.32 3.26 -23.52
C GLY A 46 0.93 2.70 -22.15
N ILE A 47 0.75 1.39 -21.98
CA ILE A 47 0.25 0.78 -20.76
C ILE A 47 1.40 0.25 -19.88
N GLU A 48 1.28 0.40 -18.56
CA GLU A 48 2.22 -0.16 -17.58
C GLU A 48 1.83 -1.59 -17.20
N ASP A 49 2.80 -2.37 -16.69
CA ASP A 49 2.59 -3.76 -16.27
C ASP A 49 1.38 -3.94 -15.35
N PHE A 50 1.23 -3.06 -14.35
CA PHE A 50 0.09 -2.98 -13.45
C PHE A 50 -0.46 -1.55 -13.46
N HIS A 51 -1.25 -1.18 -14.48
CA HIS A 51 -1.65 0.20 -14.73
C HIS A 51 -2.78 0.67 -13.80
N ALA A 52 -3.84 -0.14 -13.67
CA ALA A 52 -5.03 0.18 -12.89
C ALA A 52 -5.40 -0.95 -11.93
N LEU A 53 -5.86 -0.58 -10.73
CA LEU A 53 -6.50 -1.47 -9.78
C LEU A 53 -8.01 -1.25 -9.84
N VAL A 54 -8.75 -2.33 -10.04
CA VAL A 54 -10.20 -2.32 -10.15
C VAL A 54 -10.82 -3.07 -8.97
N SER A 55 -11.80 -2.44 -8.34
CA SER A 55 -12.57 -3.01 -7.23
C SER A 55 -14.06 -2.90 -7.54
N VAL A 56 -14.84 -3.91 -7.14
CA VAL A 56 -16.29 -3.87 -7.31
C VAL A 56 -16.90 -2.94 -6.27
N VAL A 57 -17.84 -2.12 -6.69
CA VAL A 57 -18.68 -1.28 -5.84
C VAL A 57 -20.15 -1.51 -6.18
N SER A 58 -21.06 -0.88 -5.44
CA SER A 58 -22.49 -0.95 -5.74
C SER A 58 -22.76 -0.39 -7.13
N ASP A 59 -23.27 -1.23 -8.04
CA ASP A 59 -23.71 -0.84 -9.39
C ASP A 59 -22.57 -0.40 -10.33
N GLY A 60 -21.34 -0.85 -10.07
CA GLY A 60 -20.22 -0.59 -10.97
C GLY A 60 -18.87 -1.01 -10.44
N TYR A 61 -17.83 -0.43 -11.05
CA TYR A 61 -16.43 -0.72 -10.74
C TYR A 61 -15.70 0.56 -10.39
N ARG A 62 -15.00 0.56 -9.26
CA ARG A 62 -14.11 1.64 -8.87
C ARG A 62 -12.74 1.40 -9.47
N ILE A 63 -12.32 2.33 -10.31
CA ILE A 63 -11.01 2.37 -10.97
C ILE A 63 -10.07 3.27 -10.17
N ARG A 64 -8.91 2.73 -9.80
CA ARG A 64 -7.82 3.46 -9.14
C ARG A 64 -6.54 3.32 -9.93
N LYS A 65 -5.76 4.40 -9.92
CA LYS A 65 -4.41 4.41 -10.50
C LYS A 65 -3.47 3.58 -9.64
N ALA A 66 -2.82 2.57 -10.22
CA ALA A 66 -1.85 1.74 -9.52
C ALA A 66 -0.41 2.25 -9.70
N ARG A 67 -0.13 2.98 -10.79
CA ARG A 67 1.19 3.48 -11.18
C ARG A 67 1.13 4.94 -11.64
N ASP A 68 2.10 5.45 -12.39
CA ASP A 68 2.22 6.88 -12.63
C ASP A 68 1.37 7.36 -13.80
N LYS A 69 1.14 6.53 -14.81
CA LYS A 69 0.40 6.91 -16.02
C LYS A 69 -1.08 7.21 -15.76
N ALA A 70 -1.59 8.21 -16.48
CA ALA A 70 -2.95 8.70 -16.30
C ALA A 70 -4.00 7.71 -16.81
N ILE A 71 -5.09 7.60 -16.07
CA ILE A 71 -6.29 6.84 -16.45
C ILE A 71 -7.44 7.84 -16.51
N TYR A 72 -8.32 7.72 -17.50
CA TYR A 72 -9.52 8.55 -17.60
C TYR A 72 -10.76 7.66 -17.50
N VAL A 73 -11.75 8.09 -16.73
CA VAL A 73 -13.05 7.43 -16.61
C VAL A 73 -14.11 8.44 -17.04
N ASN A 74 -14.83 8.13 -18.12
CA ASN A 74 -15.78 9.04 -18.77
C ASN A 74 -15.17 10.42 -19.07
N GLY A 75 -13.92 10.45 -19.55
CA GLY A 75 -13.19 11.69 -19.87
C GLY A 75 -12.57 12.42 -18.67
N TYR A 76 -12.82 11.99 -17.43
CA TYR A 76 -12.23 12.61 -16.24
C TYR A 76 -11.05 11.80 -15.70
N PRO A 77 -9.95 12.45 -15.26
CA PRO A 77 -8.80 11.72 -14.73
C PRO A 77 -9.15 11.01 -13.41
N ALA A 78 -8.70 9.76 -13.30
CA ALA A 78 -8.72 8.94 -12.10
C ALA A 78 -7.30 8.88 -11.49
N GLY A 79 -7.21 9.13 -10.18
CA GLY A 79 -5.93 9.16 -9.45
C GLY A 79 -5.79 8.00 -8.48
N ALA A 80 -4.67 7.98 -7.76
CA ALA A 80 -4.45 7.04 -6.66
C ALA A 80 -5.34 7.37 -5.44
N LEU A 81 -5.45 8.66 -5.11
CA LEU A 81 -6.30 9.16 -4.00
C LEU A 81 -7.75 9.41 -4.42
N ARG A 82 -7.96 9.85 -5.66
CA ARG A 82 -9.29 10.18 -6.19
C ARG A 82 -9.73 9.11 -7.17
N SER A 83 -10.37 8.08 -6.63
CA SER A 83 -10.93 7.00 -7.44
C SER A 83 -12.15 7.48 -8.23
N ARG A 84 -12.47 6.78 -9.32
CA ARG A 84 -13.69 7.02 -10.09
C ARG A 84 -14.45 5.73 -10.28
N ILE A 85 -15.77 5.81 -10.27
CA ILE A 85 -16.65 4.68 -10.49
C ILE A 85 -17.08 4.70 -11.95
N VAL A 86 -16.79 3.63 -12.67
CA VAL A 86 -17.36 3.35 -13.98
C VAL A 86 -18.61 2.49 -13.78
N ARG A 87 -19.72 2.91 -14.38
CA ARG A 87 -20.99 2.17 -14.41
C ARG A 87 -21.17 1.51 -15.77
N ASP A 88 -22.21 0.71 -15.90
CA ASP A 88 -22.60 0.09 -17.17
C ASP A 88 -22.66 1.11 -18.33
N GLY A 89 -22.04 0.78 -19.45
CA GLY A 89 -21.83 1.66 -20.61
C GLY A 89 -20.76 2.75 -20.43
N GLY A 90 -20.15 2.86 -19.25
CA GLY A 90 -19.09 3.82 -18.97
C GLY A 90 -17.78 3.47 -19.67
N MET A 91 -17.03 4.52 -20.01
CA MET A 91 -15.75 4.42 -20.71
C MET A 91 -14.57 4.54 -19.75
N VAL A 92 -13.54 3.72 -19.95
CA VAL A 92 -12.26 3.78 -19.25
C VAL A 92 -11.15 3.86 -20.30
N GLN A 93 -10.39 4.95 -20.30
CA GLN A 93 -9.24 5.13 -21.17
C GLN A 93 -7.96 4.87 -20.40
N ILE A 94 -7.11 3.99 -20.93
CA ILE A 94 -5.81 3.60 -20.37
C ILE A 94 -4.80 3.64 -21.52
N GLY A 95 -3.82 4.54 -21.45
CA GLY A 95 -2.90 4.76 -22.57
C GLY A 95 -3.65 5.27 -23.81
N GLN A 96 -3.52 4.55 -24.92
CA GLN A 96 -4.24 4.81 -26.17
C GLN A 96 -5.52 3.98 -26.30
N THR A 97 -5.73 3.02 -25.40
CA THR A 97 -6.85 2.07 -25.43
C THR A 97 -8.07 2.63 -24.70
N LEU A 98 -9.24 2.52 -25.33
CA LEU A 98 -10.55 2.86 -24.76
C LEU A 98 -11.34 1.58 -24.53
N LEU A 99 -11.75 1.38 -23.28
CA LEU A 99 -12.56 0.26 -22.83
C LEU A 99 -13.97 0.74 -22.50
N ILE A 100 -14.99 -0.01 -22.88
CA ILE A 100 -16.35 0.14 -22.37
C ILE A 100 -16.64 -0.99 -21.39
N LEU A 101 -17.26 -0.64 -20.27
CA LEU A 101 -17.82 -1.62 -19.34
C LEU A 101 -19.21 -2.03 -19.79
N ASP A 102 -19.42 -3.31 -20.09
CA ASP A 102 -20.73 -3.91 -20.35
C ASP A 102 -21.11 -4.83 -19.18
N CYS A 103 -22.11 -4.42 -18.39
CA CYS A 103 -22.55 -5.15 -17.22
C CYS A 103 -23.70 -6.12 -17.58
N SER A 104 -23.57 -7.37 -17.16
CA SER A 104 -24.68 -8.32 -17.22
C SER A 104 -25.71 -8.01 -16.11
N PRO A 105 -27.02 -8.26 -16.34
CA PRO A 105 -28.04 -8.17 -15.29
C PRO A 105 -27.71 -9.01 -14.04
N ASP A 106 -26.99 -10.13 -14.21
CA ASP A 106 -26.58 -11.03 -13.13
C ASP A 106 -25.10 -10.89 -12.74
N GLY A 107 -24.45 -9.82 -13.22
CA GLY A 107 -23.03 -9.56 -13.05
C GLY A 107 -22.61 -9.26 -11.61
N LEU A 108 -21.30 -9.25 -11.38
CA LEU A 108 -20.70 -8.93 -10.08
C LEU A 108 -21.13 -7.55 -9.59
N ALA A 109 -21.15 -6.55 -10.47
CA ALA A 109 -21.52 -5.18 -10.11
C ALA A 109 -22.96 -5.02 -9.60
N ARG A 110 -23.89 -5.86 -10.10
CA ARG A 110 -25.30 -5.83 -9.69
C ARG A 110 -25.55 -6.66 -8.43
N ARG A 111 -24.81 -7.77 -8.24
CA ARG A 111 -24.87 -8.61 -7.02
C ARG A 111 -24.37 -7.88 -5.78
N THR A 112 -23.54 -6.86 -5.93
CA THR A 112 -22.97 -6.07 -4.82
C THR A 112 -23.84 -4.91 -4.37
N ARG A 113 -25.09 -4.80 -4.83
CA ARG A 113 -26.07 -3.84 -4.29
C ARG A 113 -26.27 -4.10 -2.79
N GLY A 114 -25.88 -3.14 -1.96
CA GLY A 114 -25.99 -3.22 -0.50
C GLY A 114 -24.68 -3.50 0.24
N LEU A 115 -23.57 -3.77 -0.46
CA LEU A 115 -22.27 -3.76 0.20
C LEU A 115 -21.91 -2.32 0.59
N PRO A 116 -21.49 -2.06 1.84
CA PRO A 116 -21.00 -0.75 2.22
C PRO A 116 -19.80 -0.43 1.34
N THR A 117 -19.93 0.58 0.50
CA THR A 117 -18.81 1.12 -0.27
C THR A 117 -17.77 1.59 0.72
N ASP A 118 -16.62 0.91 0.79
CA ASP A 118 -15.46 1.40 1.52
C ASP A 118 -15.20 2.84 1.06
N SER A 119 -15.20 3.78 2.00
CA SER A 119 -14.85 5.15 1.70
C SER A 119 -13.39 5.19 1.23
N ASP A 120 -13.08 6.08 0.29
CA ASP A 120 -11.70 6.23 -0.20
C ASP A 120 -10.73 6.55 0.94
N VAL A 121 -11.23 7.22 2.00
CA VAL A 121 -10.50 7.50 3.23
C VAL A 121 -10.14 6.22 3.99
N VAL A 122 -11.09 5.32 4.22
CA VAL A 122 -10.84 4.06 4.95
C VAL A 122 -9.81 3.22 4.20
N TRP A 123 -9.91 3.17 2.87
CA TRP A 123 -8.90 2.48 2.06
C TRP A 123 -7.51 3.12 2.17
N ALA A 124 -7.43 4.45 2.04
CA ALA A 124 -6.16 5.17 2.14
C ALA A 124 -5.52 5.01 3.52
N VAL A 125 -6.30 5.04 4.60
CA VAL A 125 -5.84 4.80 5.96
C VAL A 125 -5.33 3.37 6.12
N ARG A 126 -6.05 2.37 5.60
CA ARG A 126 -5.64 0.97 5.70
C ARG A 126 -4.36 0.68 4.93
N GLU A 127 -4.21 1.23 3.73
CA GLU A 127 -3.01 1.03 2.92
C GLU A 127 -1.81 1.81 3.48
N GLY A 128 -2.05 3.03 3.96
CA GLY A 128 -1.06 3.82 4.70
C GLY A 128 -0.59 3.13 5.97
N ALA A 129 -1.51 2.51 6.73
CA ALA A 129 -1.18 1.79 7.96
C ALA A 129 -0.27 0.59 7.72
N LYS A 130 -0.45 -0.16 6.63
CA LYS A 130 0.46 -1.27 6.27
C LYS A 130 1.87 -0.77 5.99
N HIS A 131 2.01 0.29 5.21
CA HIS A 131 3.32 0.88 4.92
C HIS A 131 3.97 1.44 6.19
N LEU A 132 3.20 2.17 7.00
CA LEU A 132 3.68 2.71 8.27
C LEU A 132 4.12 1.59 9.23
N TRP A 133 3.36 0.50 9.32
CA TRP A 133 3.72 -0.64 10.16
C TRP A 133 5.02 -1.31 9.70
N SER A 134 5.20 -1.49 8.39
CA SER A 134 6.43 -2.06 7.84
C SER A 134 7.65 -1.17 8.14
N PHE A 135 7.47 0.15 8.05
CA PHE A 135 8.50 1.13 8.35
C PHE A 135 8.86 1.16 9.84
N VAL A 136 7.86 1.21 10.72
CA VAL A 136 8.03 1.15 12.18
C VAL A 136 8.74 -0.13 12.59
N ARG A 137 8.36 -1.28 12.02
CA ARG A 137 9.03 -2.55 12.28
C ARG A 137 10.50 -2.51 11.85
N ASN A 138 10.80 -1.99 10.67
CA ASN A 138 12.17 -1.88 10.18
C ASN A 138 13.03 -0.95 11.05
N ILE A 139 12.47 0.17 11.52
CA ILE A 139 13.13 1.05 12.50
C ILE A 139 13.37 0.33 13.81
N ALA A 140 12.34 -0.30 14.38
CA ALA A 140 12.47 -1.01 15.65
C ALA A 140 13.56 -2.09 15.61
N THR A 141 13.64 -2.88 14.53
CA THR A 141 14.72 -3.87 14.36
C THR A 141 16.10 -3.24 14.19
N SER A 142 16.18 -2.04 13.60
CA SER A 142 17.44 -1.32 13.42
C SER A 142 17.92 -0.72 14.73
N VAL A 143 17.01 -0.11 15.50
CA VAL A 143 17.26 0.40 16.86
C VAL A 143 17.69 -0.74 17.78
N TYR A 144 16.99 -1.88 17.76
CA TYR A 144 17.36 -3.04 18.55
C TYR A 144 18.77 -3.55 18.21
N ARG A 145 19.12 -3.62 16.92
CA ARG A 145 20.48 -4.01 16.48
C ARG A 145 21.53 -3.03 16.97
N LEU A 146 21.25 -1.73 16.93
CA LEU A 146 22.18 -0.69 17.38
C LEU A 146 22.37 -0.73 18.90
N VAL A 147 21.28 -0.81 19.67
CA VAL A 147 21.33 -0.98 21.13
C VAL A 147 22.09 -2.24 21.50
N ARG A 148 21.80 -3.37 20.86
CA ARG A 148 22.53 -4.62 21.10
C ARG A 148 24.02 -4.44 20.86
N ARG A 149 24.42 -3.81 19.74
CA ARG A 149 25.83 -3.56 19.41
C ARG A 149 26.54 -2.67 20.45
N ILE A 150 25.83 -1.65 20.94
CA ILE A 150 26.34 -0.75 22.00
C ILE A 150 26.54 -1.53 23.30
N VAL A 151 25.53 -2.28 23.76
CA VAL A 151 25.62 -3.04 25.02
C VAL A 151 26.68 -4.14 24.96
N THR A 152 26.88 -4.76 23.80
CA THR A 152 27.95 -5.77 23.63
C THR A 152 29.35 -5.18 23.50
N SER A 153 29.49 -3.89 23.22
CA SER A 153 30.78 -3.24 23.05
C SER A 153 31.19 -2.54 24.34
N TRP A 154 32.18 -3.10 25.04
CA TRP A 154 32.72 -2.52 26.27
C TRP A 154 33.21 -1.07 26.08
N MET A 155 33.81 -0.75 24.92
CA MET A 155 34.23 0.61 24.56
C MET A 155 33.06 1.57 24.42
N ALA A 156 31.95 1.12 23.82
CA ALA A 156 30.76 1.94 23.68
C ALA A 156 30.10 2.20 25.04
N MET A 157 30.07 1.20 25.92
CA MET A 157 29.59 1.38 27.29
C MET A 157 30.44 2.38 28.08
N LEU A 158 31.78 2.29 27.95
CA LEU A 158 32.70 3.24 28.57
C LEU A 158 32.47 4.67 28.06
N ALA A 159 32.37 4.84 26.75
CA ALA A 159 32.10 6.15 26.14
C ALA A 159 30.77 6.74 26.62
N ILE A 160 29.70 5.92 26.68
CA ILE A 160 28.39 6.35 27.20
C ILE A 160 28.49 6.74 28.68
N ALA A 161 29.20 5.96 29.49
CA ALA A 161 29.40 6.29 30.91
C ALA A 161 30.15 7.61 31.09
N VAL A 162 31.18 7.88 30.28
CA VAL A 162 31.91 9.17 30.28
C VAL A 162 30.99 10.32 29.89
N VAL A 163 30.19 10.16 28.83
CA VAL A 163 29.24 11.19 28.39
C VAL A 163 28.18 11.45 29.46
N LEU A 164 27.60 10.40 30.05
CA LEU A 164 26.64 10.53 31.15
C LEU A 164 27.25 11.21 32.37
N TYR A 165 28.51 10.91 32.69
CA TYR A 165 29.23 11.57 33.79
C TYR A 165 29.38 13.07 33.55
N ILE A 166 29.77 13.49 32.35
CA ILE A 166 29.95 14.91 32.02
C ILE A 166 28.58 15.62 32.00
N ALA A 167 27.61 15.07 31.28
CA ALA A 167 26.35 15.74 30.99
C ALA A 167 25.34 15.71 32.15
N TRP A 168 25.36 14.69 33.02
CA TRP A 168 24.33 14.47 34.03
C TRP A 168 24.88 14.52 35.47
N PRO A 169 24.68 15.64 36.22
CA PRO A 169 25.19 15.79 37.58
C PRO A 169 24.75 14.71 38.57
N GLN A 170 23.50 14.23 38.46
CA GLN A 170 22.99 13.16 39.32
C GLN A 170 23.76 11.84 39.13
N PHE A 171 24.18 11.54 37.89
CA PHE A 171 24.98 10.35 37.61
C PHE A 171 26.36 10.43 38.27
N ARG A 172 26.98 11.63 38.32
CA ARG A 172 28.24 11.85 39.05
C ARG A 172 28.10 11.57 40.54
N TRP A 173 27.02 12.08 41.14
CA TRP A 173 26.72 11.87 42.56
C TRP A 173 26.54 10.38 42.86
N TRP A 174 25.84 9.65 41.99
CA TRP A 174 25.67 8.20 42.13
C TRP A 174 27.00 7.44 42.03
N ILE A 175 27.89 7.81 41.10
CA ILE A 175 29.23 7.22 40.99
C ILE A 175 30.07 7.51 42.25
N GLN A 176 30.09 8.75 42.72
CA GLN A 176 30.81 9.12 43.94
C GLN A 176 30.30 8.33 45.16
N TRP A 177 28.98 8.21 45.29
CA TRP A 177 28.37 7.40 46.34
C TRP A 177 28.77 5.92 46.25
N ALA A 178 28.73 5.34 45.04
CA ALA A 178 29.15 3.96 44.82
C ALA A 178 30.64 3.72 45.17
N VAL A 179 31.52 4.66 44.82
CA VAL A 179 32.96 4.59 45.16
C VAL A 179 33.17 4.63 46.67
N VAL A 180 32.51 5.55 47.37
CA VAL A 180 32.57 5.64 48.85
C VAL A 180 32.03 4.36 49.49
N TRP A 181 30.92 3.82 48.99
CA TRP A 181 30.32 2.60 49.51
C TRP A 181 31.26 1.39 49.37
N VAL A 182 31.90 1.22 48.20
CA VAL A 182 32.90 0.15 47.98
C VAL A 182 34.11 0.34 48.89
N TRP A 183 34.63 1.56 49.02
CA TRP A 183 35.76 1.86 49.89
C TRP A 183 35.50 1.46 51.34
N VAL A 184 34.36 1.89 51.91
CA VAL A 184 33.95 1.57 53.28
C VAL A 184 33.80 0.05 53.48
N ARG A 185 33.30 -0.68 52.47
CA ARG A 185 33.18 -2.14 52.53
C ARG A 185 34.53 -2.84 52.55
N VAL A 186 35.49 -2.40 51.74
CA VAL A 186 36.84 -2.99 51.69
C VAL A 186 37.61 -2.72 52.98
N THR A 187 37.54 -1.50 53.51
CA THR A 187 38.28 -1.13 54.73
C THR A 187 37.73 -1.75 56.01
N ASN A 188 36.45 -2.11 56.06
CA ASN A 188 35.86 -2.77 57.24
C ASN A 188 36.13 -4.29 57.29
N VAL A 189 36.66 -4.87 56.21
CA VAL A 189 36.98 -6.31 56.12
C VAL A 189 38.46 -6.58 56.38
N LEU A 190 39.31 -5.57 56.19
CA LEU A 190 40.76 -5.60 56.47
C LEU A 190 41.04 -5.15 57.90
#